data_AF-A0A9J6B7C5-F1
#
_entry.id   AF-A0A9J6B7C5-F1
#
_cell.length_a   1.000
_cell.length_b   1.000
_cell.length_c   1.000
_cell.angle_alpha   90.00
_cell.angle_beta   90.00
_cell.angle_gamma   90.00
#
_symmetry.space_group_name_H-M   'P 1'
#
loop_
_entity.id
_entity.type
_entity.pdbx_description
1 polymer ?
#
loop_
_entity_poly.entity_id
_entity_poly.type
_entity_poly.pdbx_seq_one_letter_code
_entity_poly.pdbx_strand_id
1 'polypeptide(L)'
;MNIYIKNNMKDLKDLYSSGESSMIIDEIVDIVLGTKCGYIKGLGYGPKPNTTRATQRRTAELEYSQKIKRGSLENQKSQKEDQQSQVQDQQSHIQALNSQLDYVVARQEDMFKKMQLLVRSSP
;
A
#
# COMPACT_ATOMS: atom_id res chain seq x y z
N MET A 1 -3.07 45.14 -21.38
CA MET A 1 -3.74 45.14 -20.07
C MET A 1 -2.71 45.58 -19.04
N ASN A 2 -2.69 46.87 -18.68
CA ASN A 2 -1.70 47.40 -17.75
C ASN A 2 -2.13 47.08 -16.33
N ILE A 3 -1.39 46.20 -15.66
CA ILE A 3 -1.57 45.90 -14.24
C ILE A 3 -0.96 47.07 -13.47
N TYR A 4 -1.82 47.93 -12.94
CA TYR A 4 -1.40 49.07 -12.12
C TYR A 4 -0.92 48.53 -10.77
N ILE A 5 0.39 48.56 -10.53
CA ILE A 5 0.94 48.28 -9.21
C ILE A 5 0.71 49.55 -8.37
N LYS A 6 -0.30 49.50 -7.51
CA LYS A 6 -0.62 50.58 -6.57
C LYS A 6 0.53 50.72 -5.57
N ASN A 7 1.23 51.85 -5.62
CA ASN A 7 2.32 52.17 -4.70
C ASN A 7 1.72 52.72 -3.40
N ASN A 8 1.48 51.85 -2.42
CA ASN A 8 0.84 52.16 -1.14
C ASN A 8 1.52 53.31 -0.35
N MET A 9 2.80 53.59 -0.60
CA MET A 9 3.53 54.72 -0.02
C MET A 9 3.06 56.10 -0.53
N LYS A 10 2.48 56.17 -1.73
CA LYS A 10 1.94 57.41 -2.31
C LYS A 10 0.63 57.77 -1.62
N ASP A 11 -0.26 56.78 -1.47
CA ASP A 11 -1.56 56.95 -0.83
C ASP A 11 -1.44 57.35 0.65
N LEU A 12 -0.44 56.81 1.36
CA LEU A 12 -0.18 57.18 2.76
C LEU A 12 0.22 58.66 2.90
N LYS A 13 1.07 59.18 2.00
CA LYS A 13 1.49 60.59 2.04
C LYS A 13 0.33 61.55 1.78
N ASP A 14 -0.60 61.15 0.92
CA ASP A 14 -1.76 61.96 0.58
C ASP A 14 -2.76 62.03 1.75
N LEU A 15 -2.90 60.95 2.54
CA LEU A 15 -3.72 60.93 3.77
C LEU A 15 -3.15 61.81 4.89
N TYR A 16 -1.83 61.80 5.13
CA TYR A 16 -1.21 62.65 6.16
C TYR A 16 -1.21 64.14 5.79
N SER A 17 -1.33 64.47 4.50
CA SER A 17 -1.32 65.85 4.02
C SER A 17 -2.70 66.50 4.05
N SER A 18 -3.80 65.73 4.21
CA SER A 18 -5.17 66.24 4.22
C SER A 18 -5.60 66.87 5.57
N GLY A 19 -4.77 66.76 6.61
CA GLY A 19 -5.05 67.35 7.93
C GLY A 19 -6.17 66.66 8.71
N GLU A 20 -6.67 65.52 8.24
CA GLU A 20 -7.60 64.69 9.01
C GLU A 20 -6.88 63.92 10.13
N SER A 21 -7.66 63.57 11.17
CA SER A 21 -7.25 62.98 12.44
C SER A 21 -6.09 61.98 12.35
N SER A 22 -5.15 62.07 13.31
CA SER A 22 -4.01 61.14 13.41
C SER A 22 -4.47 59.69 13.29
N MET A 23 -3.97 59.01 12.26
CA MET A 23 -4.24 57.59 12.04
C MET A 23 -3.74 56.76 13.22
N ILE A 24 -4.49 55.75 13.62
CA ILE A 24 -4.04 54.79 14.64
C ILE A 24 -3.06 53.78 14.01
N ILE A 25 -2.17 53.20 14.82
CA ILE A 25 -1.10 52.30 14.34
C ILE A 25 -1.65 51.18 13.45
N ASP A 26 -2.82 50.62 13.79
CA ASP A 26 -3.44 49.54 13.02
C ASP A 26 -3.84 49.96 11.59
N GLU A 27 -4.30 51.20 11.39
CA GLU A 27 -4.65 51.73 10.07
C GLU A 27 -3.41 51.94 9.20
N ILE A 28 -2.30 52.38 9.81
CA ILE A 28 -1.01 52.54 9.13
C ILE A 28 -0.49 51.17 8.67
N VAL A 29 -0.59 50.16 9.55
CA VAL A 29 -0.17 48.79 9.27
C VAL A 29 -0.97 48.21 8.10
N ASP A 30 -2.29 48.39 8.08
CA ASP A 30 -3.15 47.88 7.00
C ASP A 30 -2.90 48.57 5.65
N ILE A 31 -2.55 49.86 5.63
CA ILE A 31 -2.21 50.59 4.39
C ILE A 31 -0.84 50.19 3.85
N VAL A 32 0.17 50.09 4.73
CA VAL A 32 1.55 49.82 4.33
C VAL A 32 1.76 48.35 4.00
N LEU A 33 1.28 47.47 4.87
CA LEU A 33 1.50 46.02 4.78
C LEU A 33 0.32 45.28 4.14
N GLY A 34 -0.82 45.94 3.93
CA GLY A 34 -2.06 45.31 3.50
C GLY A 34 -2.81 44.68 4.68
N THR A 35 -4.14 44.59 4.58
CA THR A 35 -4.97 43.92 5.59
C THR A 35 -4.60 42.43 5.68
N LYS A 36 -4.32 41.95 6.89
CA LYS A 36 -3.84 40.58 7.13
C LYS A 36 -4.85 39.53 6.62
N CYS A 37 -4.63 38.96 5.43
CA CYS A 37 -5.62 38.11 4.75
C CYS A 37 -5.45 36.61 5.05
N GLY A 38 -5.95 36.16 6.21
CA GLY A 38 -6.19 34.72 6.47
C GLY A 38 -5.12 33.98 7.29
N TYR A 39 -5.09 32.66 7.12
CA TYR A 39 -4.78 31.66 8.14
C TYR A 39 -3.30 31.33 8.22
N ILE A 40 -2.80 31.66 9.40
CA ILE A 40 -1.44 31.51 9.84
C ILE A 40 -1.23 30.13 10.51
N LYS A 41 -0.77 29.10 9.76
CA LYS A 41 -0.33 27.83 10.38
C LYS A 41 1.09 27.97 10.90
N GLY A 42 1.23 28.32 12.16
CA GLY A 42 2.47 28.92 12.63
C GLY A 42 2.57 30.39 12.19
N LEU A 43 2.54 30.70 10.86
CA LEU A 43 2.54 32.08 10.27
C LEU A 43 1.97 32.26 8.81
N GLY A 44 1.30 31.29 8.17
CA GLY A 44 0.73 31.39 6.77
C GLY A 44 -0.52 32.29 6.45
N TYR A 45 -1.03 32.34 5.22
CA TYR A 45 -2.23 33.16 4.88
C TYR A 45 -3.32 32.28 4.19
N GLY A 46 -4.61 32.70 4.17
CA GLY A 46 -5.75 31.94 3.57
C GLY A 46 -6.73 31.19 4.52
N PRO A 47 -7.51 30.17 4.11
CA PRO A 47 -8.37 29.40 5.03
C PRO A 47 -7.60 28.34 5.84
N LYS A 48 -8.01 28.07 7.09
CA LYS A 48 -7.35 27.07 7.96
C LYS A 48 -7.41 25.65 7.36
N PRO A 49 -6.26 24.98 7.11
CA PRO A 49 -6.26 23.58 6.70
C PRO A 49 -6.94 22.72 7.77
N ASN A 50 -7.99 22.02 7.38
CA ASN A 50 -8.69 21.09 8.26
C ASN A 50 -7.84 19.83 8.46
N THR A 51 -6.98 19.86 9.47
CA THR A 51 -6.10 18.75 9.85
C THR A 51 -6.87 17.52 10.27
N THR A 52 -8.00 17.68 10.96
CA THR A 52 -8.82 16.57 11.45
C THR A 52 -9.35 15.74 10.29
N ARG A 53 -9.90 16.39 9.27
CA ARG A 53 -10.41 15.71 8.08
C ARG A 53 -9.30 15.06 7.26
N ALA A 54 -8.13 15.70 7.16
CA ALA A 54 -6.99 15.13 6.46
C ALA A 54 -6.45 13.87 7.17
N THR A 55 -6.38 13.90 8.51
CA THR A 55 -5.99 12.74 9.32
C THR A 55 -7.02 11.63 9.21
N GLN A 56 -8.32 11.93 9.35
CA GLN A 56 -9.40 10.94 9.21
C GLN A 56 -9.41 10.25 7.84
N ARG A 57 -9.17 11.01 6.77
CA ARG A 57 -9.04 10.44 5.42
C ARG A 57 -7.85 9.50 5.34
N ARG A 58 -6.68 9.91 5.84
CA ARG A 58 -5.50 9.06 5.87
C ARG A 58 -5.71 7.80 6.70
N THR A 59 -6.37 7.88 7.86
CA THR A 59 -6.65 6.70 8.67
C THR A 59 -7.62 5.77 7.96
N ALA A 60 -8.67 6.28 7.33
CA ALA A 60 -9.61 5.48 6.54
C ALA A 60 -8.92 4.81 5.33
N GLU A 61 -8.03 5.52 4.63
CA GLU A 61 -7.24 4.97 3.52
C GLU A 61 -6.29 3.85 4.00
N LEU A 62 -5.64 4.05 5.16
CA LEU A 62 -4.78 3.03 5.76
C LEU A 62 -5.57 1.80 6.22
N GLU A 63 -6.73 1.99 6.84
CA GLU A 63 -7.63 0.91 7.24
C GLU A 63 -8.15 0.12 6.04
N TYR A 64 -8.56 0.82 4.98
CA TYR A 64 -8.97 0.19 3.74
C TYR A 64 -7.82 -0.63 3.12
N SER A 65 -6.63 -0.03 3.01
CA SER A 65 -5.43 -0.72 2.50
C SER A 65 -5.08 -1.96 3.33
N GLN A 66 -5.17 -1.87 4.67
CA GLN A 66 -4.96 -3.01 5.56
C GLN A 66 -6.01 -4.11 5.34
N LYS A 67 -7.28 -3.73 5.18
CA LYS A 67 -8.36 -4.69 4.93
C LYS A 67 -8.14 -5.45 3.61
N ILE A 68 -7.78 -4.74 2.55
CA ILE A 68 -7.47 -5.34 1.25
C ILE A 68 -6.25 -6.28 1.36
N LYS A 69 -5.17 -5.84 2.02
CA LYS A 69 -3.99 -6.69 2.24
C LYS A 69 -4.31 -7.94 3.04
N ARG A 70 -5.10 -7.83 4.11
CA ARG A 70 -5.54 -8.99 4.91
C ARG A 70 -6.37 -9.96 4.08
N GLY A 71 -7.32 -9.48 3.29
CA GLY A 71 -8.12 -10.33 2.40
C GLY A 71 -7.25 -11.05 1.36
N SER A 72 -6.27 -10.36 0.77
CA SER A 72 -5.33 -10.98 -0.16
C SER A 72 -4.46 -12.04 0.52
N LEU A 73 -4.01 -11.80 1.75
CA LEU A 73 -3.21 -12.77 2.51
C LEU A 73 -4.03 -14.01 2.88
N GLU A 74 -5.28 -13.84 3.30
CA GLU A 74 -6.16 -14.97 3.60
C GLU A 74 -6.41 -15.82 2.36
N ASN A 75 -6.72 -15.19 1.22
CA ASN A 75 -6.90 -15.90 -0.04
C ASN A 75 -5.63 -16.65 -0.48
N GLN A 76 -4.45 -16.05 -0.33
CA GLN A 76 -3.18 -16.72 -0.62
C GLN A 76 -2.93 -17.90 0.33
N LYS A 77 -3.29 -17.77 1.60
CA LYS A 77 -3.15 -18.82 2.60
C LYS A 77 -4.04 -20.01 2.24
N SER A 78 -5.32 -19.78 1.94
CA SER A 78 -6.24 -20.85 1.52
C SER A 78 -5.76 -21.56 0.25
N GLN A 79 -5.32 -20.81 -0.77
CA GLN A 79 -4.76 -21.43 -1.99
C GLN A 79 -3.52 -22.28 -1.69
N LYS A 80 -2.68 -21.85 -0.76
CA LYS A 80 -1.49 -22.60 -0.37
C LYS A 80 -1.83 -23.87 0.39
N GLU A 81 -2.86 -23.84 1.24
CA GLU A 81 -3.38 -25.02 1.94
C GLU A 81 -3.93 -26.05 0.95
N ASP A 82 -4.72 -25.61 -0.04
CA ASP A 82 -5.26 -26.48 -1.10
C ASP A 82 -4.14 -27.12 -1.94
N GLN A 83 -3.15 -26.32 -2.36
CA GLN A 83 -1.98 -26.81 -3.09
C GLN A 83 -1.18 -27.82 -2.26
N GLN A 84 -1.02 -27.58 -0.96
CA GLN A 84 -0.31 -28.49 -0.07
C GLN A 84 -1.02 -29.83 0.05
N SER A 85 -2.36 -29.84 0.16
CA SER A 85 -3.16 -31.07 0.16
C SER A 85 -2.98 -31.85 -1.14
N GLN A 86 -3.06 -31.17 -2.29
CA GLN A 86 -2.90 -31.82 -3.60
C GLN A 86 -1.52 -32.46 -3.76
N VAL A 87 -0.45 -31.77 -3.32
CA VAL A 87 0.92 -32.32 -3.35
C VAL A 87 1.03 -33.55 -2.46
N GLN A 88 0.40 -33.54 -1.28
CA GLN A 88 0.43 -34.68 -0.35
C GLN A 88 -0.31 -35.90 -0.91
N ASP A 89 -1.45 -35.68 -1.57
CA ASP A 89 -2.20 -36.74 -2.25
C ASP A 89 -1.39 -37.36 -3.39
N GLN A 90 -0.77 -36.52 -4.21
CA GLN A 90 0.13 -36.96 -5.28
C GLN A 90 1.32 -37.76 -4.74
N GLN A 91 1.92 -37.29 -3.64
CA GLN A 91 3.05 -37.98 -3.02
C GLN A 91 2.65 -39.36 -2.48
N SER A 92 1.47 -39.47 -1.88
CA SER A 92 0.91 -40.75 -1.43
C SER A 92 0.65 -41.70 -2.60
N HIS A 93 0.15 -41.18 -3.72
CA HIS A 93 -0.08 -41.96 -4.92
C HIS A 93 1.24 -42.49 -5.53
N ILE A 94 2.28 -41.65 -5.62
CA ILE A 94 3.61 -42.05 -6.09
C ILE A 94 4.20 -43.14 -5.19
N GLN A 95 4.07 -43.01 -3.87
CA GLN A 95 4.55 -44.03 -2.93
C GLN A 95 3.84 -45.38 -3.12
N ALA A 96 2.53 -45.36 -3.36
CA ALA A 96 1.76 -46.58 -3.64
C ALA A 96 2.21 -47.24 -4.95
N LEU A 97 2.44 -46.45 -6.01
CA LEU A 97 2.95 -46.95 -7.28
C LEU A 97 4.36 -47.54 -7.15
N ASN A 98 5.26 -46.89 -6.41
CA ASN A 98 6.61 -47.42 -6.17
C ASN A 98 6.56 -48.76 -5.43
N SER A 99 5.72 -48.87 -4.40
CA SER A 99 5.52 -50.13 -3.67
C SER A 99 5.03 -51.26 -4.59
N GLN A 100 4.13 -50.94 -5.53
CA GLN A 100 3.67 -51.91 -6.53
C GLN A 100 4.78 -52.32 -7.50
N LEU A 101 5.59 -51.36 -7.95
CA LEU A 101 6.72 -51.62 -8.83
C LEU A 101 7.75 -52.55 -8.15
N ASP A 102 8.10 -52.28 -6.90
CA ASP A 102 9.01 -53.10 -6.10
C ASP A 102 8.51 -54.55 -5.98
N TYR A 103 7.20 -54.72 -5.74
CA TYR A 103 6.57 -56.04 -5.70
C TYR A 103 6.67 -56.77 -7.05
N VAL A 104 6.39 -56.07 -8.16
CA VAL A 104 6.48 -56.66 -9.51
C VAL A 104 7.91 -57.06 -9.84
N VAL A 105 8.90 -56.22 -9.53
CA VAL A 105 10.32 -56.52 -9.73
C VAL A 105 10.73 -57.75 -8.93
N ALA A 106 10.41 -57.80 -7.63
CA ALA A 106 10.73 -58.95 -6.78
C ALA A 106 10.11 -60.26 -7.31
N ARG A 107 8.86 -60.19 -7.79
CA ARG A 107 8.17 -61.34 -8.38
C ARG A 107 8.83 -61.79 -9.69
N GLN A 108 9.26 -60.87 -10.53
CA GLN A 108 9.96 -61.18 -11.77
C GLN A 108 11.31 -61.86 -11.50
N GLU A 109 12.07 -61.39 -10.51
CA GLU A 109 13.34 -62.01 -10.11
C GLU A 109 13.14 -63.45 -9.61
N ASP A 110 12.10 -63.70 -8.82
CA ASP A 110 11.77 -65.06 -8.34
C ASP A 110 11.41 -65.99 -9.50
N MET A 111 10.58 -65.53 -10.44
CA MET A 111 10.24 -66.31 -11.64
C MET A 111 11.48 -66.59 -12.50
N PHE A 112 12.36 -65.61 -12.66
CA PHE A 112 13.60 -65.78 -13.42
C PHE A 112 14.53 -66.83 -12.78
N LYS A 113 14.71 -66.78 -11.45
CA LYS A 113 15.49 -67.79 -10.70
C LYS A 113 14.90 -69.19 -10.88
N LYS A 114 13.58 -69.34 -10.80
CA LYS A 114 12.88 -70.62 -11.03
C LYS A 114 13.08 -71.14 -12.45
N MET A 115 13.00 -70.28 -13.46
CA MET A 115 13.23 -70.65 -14.86
C MET A 115 14.67 -71.16 -15.08
N GLN A 116 15.67 -70.49 -14.50
CA GLN A 116 17.07 -70.95 -14.58
C GLN A 116 17.28 -72.33 -13.95
N LEU A 117 16.61 -72.63 -12.83
CA LEU A 117 16.69 -73.95 -12.19
C LEU A 117 16.12 -75.04 -13.08
N LEU A 118 14.96 -74.81 -13.71
CA LEU A 118 14.33 -75.76 -14.63
C LEU A 118 15.22 -76.08 -15.85
N VAL A 119 15.85 -75.04 -16.43
CA VAL A 119 16.79 -75.24 -17.55
C VAL A 119 18.00 -76.09 -17.13
N ARG A 120 18.53 -75.87 -15.93
CA ARG A 120 19.69 -76.62 -15.40
C ARG A 120 19.38 -78.03 -14.94
N SER A 121 18.12 -78.36 -14.69
CA SER A 121 17.66 -79.68 -14.22
C SER A 121 17.07 -80.54 -15.34
N SER A 122 17.15 -80.09 -16.60
CA SER A 122 16.85 -80.91 -17.78
C SER A 122 18.02 -81.85 -18.05
N PRO A 123 17.82 -83.19 -18.11
CA PRO A 123 18.88 -84.18 -18.32
C PRO A 123 19.60 -84.09 -19.68
#